data_AF-A0A661INF0-F1
#
_entry.id   AF-A0A661INF0-F1
#
_cell.length_a   1.000
_cell.length_b   1.000
_cell.length_c   1.000
_cell.angle_alpha   90.00
_cell.angle_beta   90.00
_cell.angle_gamma   90.00
#
_symmetry.space_group_name_H-M   'P 1'
#
loop_
_entity.id
_entity.type
_entity.pdbx_description
1 polymer ?
#
loop_
_entity_poly.entity_id
_entity_poly.type
_entity_poly.pdbx_seq_one_letter_code
_entity_poly.pdbx_strand_id
1 'polypeptide(L)'
;MIKKIVAVGLGLAVSSSLVFADPVIPRGDFGAKLAKAAGAPGQFIKTKENFPKDYFLVNNNLPFLAGLSLHHPMSSSLGLTKKQIKAIGAIKKKTVPPVVKASQDVKMLELKLAQNIAIDTNTAKSQFELVDAISKVRTDLTKAHLQCINDVRAVLTKEQYQKMLKYATKLAQGKNKKFMIDELVKLPHPGKLIKMGKVIVDKKLKKQIGKDVKKVYAPIFQEKMRAAFKLEKQVQRMVTKGKTKDDLKDILDKISKLKRDAINSRIDALNHMQKLMTKKQWKQVNKFTYKK
;
A
#
# COMPACT_ATOMS: atom_id res chain seq x y z
N MET A 1 56.19 -53.33 8.55
CA MET A 1 55.27 -52.56 7.69
C MET A 1 54.04 -52.15 8.50
N ILE A 2 53.81 -50.83 8.59
CA ILE A 2 52.55 -50.09 8.78
C ILE A 2 51.77 -50.25 10.11
N LYS A 3 51.95 -49.22 10.96
CA LYS A 3 51.04 -48.76 12.03
C LYS A 3 49.63 -48.46 11.48
N LYS A 4 48.57 -48.81 12.21
CA LYS A 4 47.29 -48.09 12.11
C LYS A 4 46.69 -47.82 13.50
N ILE A 5 46.83 -46.55 13.87
CA ILE A 5 46.06 -45.84 14.89
C ILE A 5 44.62 -45.74 14.38
N VAL A 6 43.64 -46.18 15.17
CA VAL A 6 42.23 -45.81 14.94
C VAL A 6 41.87 -44.76 15.98
N ALA A 7 41.72 -43.55 15.49
CA ALA A 7 41.39 -42.36 16.27
C ALA A 7 39.92 -42.40 16.73
N VAL A 8 39.72 -42.07 18.01
CA VAL A 8 38.43 -41.76 18.62
C VAL A 8 37.95 -40.42 18.03
N GLY A 9 36.94 -40.48 17.16
CA GLY A 9 36.24 -39.30 16.66
C GLY A 9 34.96 -39.06 17.45
N LEU A 10 35.04 -38.35 18.57
CA LEU A 10 33.87 -37.86 19.29
C LEU A 10 33.30 -36.65 18.54
N GLY A 11 32.39 -36.92 17.59
CA GLY A 11 31.65 -35.89 16.87
C GLY A 11 30.60 -35.25 17.77
N LEU A 12 30.94 -34.12 18.41
CA LEU A 12 29.96 -33.20 18.98
C LEU A 12 29.12 -32.60 17.85
N ALA A 13 28.00 -33.26 17.52
CA ALA A 13 26.95 -32.69 16.72
C ALA A 13 26.30 -31.55 17.51
N VAL A 14 26.81 -30.33 17.36
CA VAL A 14 26.09 -29.12 17.77
C VAL A 14 24.91 -28.97 16.82
N SER A 15 23.80 -29.60 17.18
CA SER A 15 22.51 -29.36 16.54
C SER A 15 22.16 -27.89 16.74
N SER A 16 22.37 -27.09 15.70
CA SER A 16 21.88 -25.71 15.61
C SER A 16 20.36 -25.76 15.53
N SER A 17 19.72 -25.93 16.68
CA SER A 17 18.31 -25.62 16.85
C SER A 17 18.14 -24.15 16.47
N LEU A 18 17.63 -23.93 15.25
CA LEU A 18 17.04 -22.66 14.87
C LEU A 18 15.92 -22.42 15.88
N VAL A 19 16.21 -21.66 16.94
CA VAL A 19 15.21 -21.17 17.87
C VAL A 19 14.28 -20.30 17.05
N PHE A 20 13.17 -20.87 16.60
CA PHE A 20 12.08 -20.13 16.00
C PHE A 20 11.53 -19.22 17.08
N ALA A 21 11.90 -17.95 17.01
CA ALA A 21 11.36 -16.95 17.92
C ALA A 21 9.84 -16.85 17.72
N ASP A 22 9.10 -16.92 18.82
CA ASP A 22 7.65 -16.73 18.87
C ASP A 22 7.26 -15.25 18.99
N PRO A 23 6.05 -14.83 18.59
CA PRO A 23 5.63 -13.45 18.78
C PRO A 23 5.50 -13.10 20.27
N VAL A 24 5.83 -11.85 20.64
CA VAL A 24 5.63 -11.34 22.02
C VAL A 24 4.18 -11.48 22.47
N ILE A 25 3.25 -11.18 21.55
CA ILE A 25 1.82 -11.39 21.73
C ILE A 25 1.27 -12.06 20.47
N PRO A 26 0.61 -13.22 20.58
CA PRO A 26 -0.11 -13.84 19.47
C PRO A 26 -1.10 -12.87 18.82
N ARG A 27 -1.30 -12.98 17.50
CA ARG A 27 -2.24 -12.09 16.79
C ARG A 27 -3.70 -12.33 17.16
N GLY A 28 -4.03 -13.51 17.66
CA GLY A 28 -5.42 -13.91 17.96
C GLY A 28 -6.35 -13.69 16.78
N ASP A 29 -7.56 -13.19 17.07
CA ASP A 29 -8.62 -12.91 16.10
C ASP A 29 -8.48 -11.56 15.36
N PHE A 30 -7.37 -10.84 15.56
CA PHE A 30 -7.22 -9.48 15.04
C PHE A 30 -7.36 -9.40 13.52
N GLY A 31 -6.84 -10.40 12.80
CA GLY A 31 -6.99 -10.50 11.34
C GLY A 31 -8.44 -10.67 10.91
N ALA A 32 -9.21 -11.49 11.63
CA ALA A 32 -10.64 -11.70 11.37
C ALA A 32 -11.46 -10.43 11.67
N LYS A 33 -11.14 -9.71 12.76
CA LYS A 33 -11.75 -8.41 13.09
C LYS A 33 -11.51 -7.37 12.00
N LEU A 34 -10.28 -7.28 11.47
CA LEU A 34 -9.97 -6.39 10.36
C LEU A 34 -10.70 -6.79 9.08
N ALA A 35 -10.80 -8.09 8.77
CA ALA A 35 -11.56 -8.57 7.61
C ALA A 35 -13.05 -8.23 7.74
N LYS A 36 -13.64 -8.41 8.93
CA LYS A 36 -15.02 -8.01 9.22
C LYS A 36 -15.22 -6.50 9.05
N ALA A 37 -14.29 -5.70 9.57
CA ALA A 37 -14.35 -4.24 9.45
C ALA A 37 -14.16 -3.74 8.01
N ALA A 38 -13.33 -4.42 7.21
CA ALA A 38 -13.17 -4.12 5.79
C ALA A 38 -14.48 -4.31 5.02
N GLY A 39 -15.34 -5.24 5.46
CA GLY A 39 -16.57 -5.60 4.77
C GLY A 39 -16.30 -6.28 3.43
N ALA A 40 -17.32 -6.30 2.56
CA ALA A 40 -17.18 -6.84 1.21
C ALA A 40 -16.10 -6.05 0.44
N PRO A 41 -15.27 -6.72 -0.38
CA PRO A 41 -14.37 -6.02 -1.28
C PRO A 41 -15.20 -5.16 -2.23
N GLY A 42 -14.68 -4.01 -2.61
CA GLY A 42 -15.33 -3.20 -3.62
C GLY A 42 -15.48 -3.95 -4.93
N GLN A 43 -16.59 -3.77 -5.64
CA GLN A 43 -16.88 -4.38 -6.96
C GLN A 43 -15.79 -4.10 -8.02
N PHE A 44 -14.87 -3.18 -7.73
CA PHE A 44 -13.80 -2.71 -8.61
C PHE A 44 -12.39 -3.18 -8.21
N ILE A 45 -12.28 -3.98 -7.15
CA ILE A 45 -10.99 -4.51 -6.64
C ILE A 45 -10.57 -5.76 -7.43
N LYS A 46 -9.42 -5.68 -8.13
CA LYS A 46 -8.87 -6.80 -8.94
C LYS A 46 -7.99 -7.79 -8.17
N THR A 47 -7.39 -7.33 -7.08
CA THR A 47 -6.43 -8.08 -6.25
C THR A 47 -6.94 -8.14 -4.83
N LYS A 48 -6.51 -9.11 -4.02
CA LYS A 48 -6.87 -9.14 -2.59
C LYS A 48 -6.59 -7.77 -1.93
N GLU A 49 -7.62 -7.18 -1.33
CA GLU A 49 -7.53 -5.97 -0.53
C GLU A 49 -6.72 -6.27 0.75
N ASN A 50 -5.75 -5.41 1.07
CA ASN A 50 -4.97 -5.48 2.29
C ASN A 50 -5.42 -4.38 3.25
N PHE A 51 -6.64 -4.51 3.78
CA PHE A 51 -7.22 -3.55 4.71
C PHE A 51 -6.50 -3.59 6.08
N PRO A 52 -6.20 -2.43 6.72
CA PRO A 52 -6.37 -1.05 6.24
C PRO A 52 -5.17 -0.50 5.43
N LYS A 53 -4.11 -1.31 5.24
CA LYS A 53 -2.81 -0.86 4.71
C LYS A 53 -2.89 -0.26 3.31
N ASP A 54 -3.80 -0.71 2.46
CA ASP A 54 -3.93 -0.18 1.10
C ASP A 54 -4.44 1.26 1.04
N TYR A 55 -4.96 1.81 2.13
CA TYR A 55 -5.57 3.14 2.19
C TYR A 55 -4.63 4.25 2.66
N PHE A 56 -3.38 3.93 2.99
CA PHE A 56 -2.38 4.97 3.30
C PHE A 56 -1.90 5.65 2.01
N LEU A 57 -1.63 6.96 2.07
CA LEU A 57 -1.01 7.70 0.96
C LEU A 57 0.34 7.08 0.58
N VAL A 58 1.08 6.59 1.58
CA VAL A 58 2.40 5.96 1.48
C VAL A 58 2.36 4.54 2.09
N ASN A 59 1.58 3.66 1.46
CA ASN A 59 1.27 2.31 1.95
C ASN A 59 2.42 1.30 1.87
N ASN A 60 3.31 1.40 0.88
CA ASN A 60 4.39 0.41 0.65
C ASN A 60 5.72 0.76 1.30
N ASN A 61 5.89 2.00 1.75
CA ASN A 61 7.20 2.55 2.09
C ASN A 61 7.34 2.91 3.59
N LEU A 62 6.31 2.62 4.41
CA LEU A 62 6.34 2.88 5.85
C LEU A 62 6.17 1.59 6.69
N PRO A 63 6.90 1.43 7.81
CA PRO A 63 6.83 0.24 8.63
C PRO A 63 5.74 0.33 9.72
N PHE A 64 4.99 -0.75 9.91
CA PHE A 64 3.96 -0.86 10.97
C PHE A 64 4.58 -1.28 12.31
N LEU A 65 5.30 -0.36 12.97
CA LEU A 65 6.15 -0.67 14.12
C LEU A 65 5.42 -1.37 15.28
N ALA A 66 4.22 -0.94 15.67
CA ALA A 66 3.47 -1.59 16.74
C ALA A 66 3.16 -3.07 16.43
N GLY A 67 2.87 -3.38 15.17
CA GLY A 67 2.63 -4.76 14.72
C GLY A 67 3.93 -5.56 14.64
N LEU A 68 5.02 -4.92 14.21
CA LEU A 68 6.34 -5.55 14.15
C LEU A 68 6.86 -5.88 15.55
N SER A 69 6.71 -4.97 16.51
CA SER A 69 7.23 -5.14 17.86
C SER A 69 6.43 -6.11 18.73
N LEU A 70 5.13 -6.28 18.49
CA LEU A 70 4.29 -7.16 19.31
C LEU A 70 3.94 -8.50 18.66
N HIS A 71 3.74 -8.52 17.34
CA HIS A 71 3.02 -9.61 16.66
C HIS A 71 3.78 -10.25 15.51
N HIS A 72 5.02 -9.83 15.29
CA HIS A 72 5.89 -10.48 14.32
C HIS A 72 6.45 -11.78 14.92
N PRO A 73 6.66 -12.87 14.15
CA PRO A 73 7.27 -14.09 14.68
C PRO A 73 8.58 -13.80 15.41
N MET A 74 9.49 -13.06 14.78
CA MET A 74 10.76 -12.64 15.40
C MET A 74 10.64 -11.60 16.55
N SER A 75 9.44 -11.20 16.99
CA SER A 75 9.29 -10.09 17.93
C SER A 75 9.77 -10.41 19.35
N SER A 76 9.69 -11.65 19.82
CA SER A 76 10.25 -12.03 21.15
C SER A 76 11.74 -11.75 21.25
N SER A 77 12.46 -11.82 20.12
CA SER A 77 13.88 -11.50 20.07
C SER A 77 14.19 -10.05 20.47
N LEU A 78 13.20 -9.15 20.51
CA LEU A 78 13.40 -7.77 20.97
C LEU A 78 13.63 -7.67 22.49
N GLY A 79 13.28 -8.68 23.28
CA GLY A 79 13.43 -8.62 24.74
C GLY A 79 12.67 -7.44 25.36
N LEU A 80 11.43 -7.20 24.93
CA LEU A 80 10.62 -6.08 25.43
C LEU A 80 10.27 -6.29 26.91
N THR A 81 10.43 -5.25 27.72
CA THR A 81 9.98 -5.29 29.12
C THR A 81 8.45 -5.26 29.21
N LYS A 82 7.88 -5.71 30.34
CA LYS A 82 6.43 -5.60 30.60
C LYS A 82 5.91 -4.16 30.43
N LYS A 83 6.71 -3.17 30.85
CA LYS A 83 6.40 -1.74 30.70
C LYS A 83 6.33 -1.32 29.23
N GLN A 84 7.30 -1.75 28.41
CA GLN A 84 7.31 -1.47 26.97
C GLN A 84 6.13 -2.14 26.25
N ILE A 85 5.83 -3.40 26.57
CA ILE A 85 4.70 -4.14 26.01
C ILE A 85 3.38 -3.40 26.29
N LYS A 86 3.16 -2.98 27.54
CA LYS A 86 1.98 -2.20 27.94
C LYS A 86 1.90 -0.86 27.21
N ALA A 87 3.01 -0.14 27.09
CA ALA A 87 3.05 1.14 26.39
C ALA A 87 2.73 1.02 24.88
N ILE A 88 3.34 0.06 24.18
CA ILE A 88 3.06 -0.20 22.76
C ILE A 88 1.61 -0.69 22.57
N GLY A 89 1.10 -1.50 23.49
CA GLY A 89 -0.31 -1.90 23.53
C GLY A 89 -1.27 -0.72 23.64
N ALA A 90 -0.96 0.26 24.50
CA ALA A 90 -1.74 1.48 24.64
C ALA A 90 -1.72 2.34 23.36
N ILE A 91 -0.54 2.50 22.73
CA ILE A 91 -0.39 3.20 21.45
C ILE A 91 -1.25 2.52 20.38
N LYS A 92 -1.21 1.19 20.28
CA LYS A 92 -2.05 0.41 19.35
C LYS A 92 -3.54 0.62 19.62
N LYS A 93 -3.98 0.55 20.88
CA LYS A 93 -5.39 0.74 21.28
C LYS A 93 -5.91 2.13 20.92
N LYS A 94 -5.08 3.17 21.05
CA LYS A 94 -5.39 4.54 20.65
C LYS A 94 -5.41 4.74 19.13
N THR A 95 -4.52 4.07 18.41
CA THR A 95 -4.28 4.34 16.98
C THR A 95 -5.17 3.52 16.05
N VAL A 96 -5.36 2.23 16.34
CA VAL A 96 -6.02 1.32 15.40
C VAL A 96 -7.48 1.68 15.11
N PRO A 97 -8.33 2.01 16.10
CA PRO A 97 -9.75 2.29 15.81
C PRO A 97 -9.95 3.51 14.88
N PRO A 98 -9.31 4.67 15.11
CA PRO A 98 -9.38 5.79 14.16
C PRO A 98 -8.85 5.43 12.76
N VAL A 99 -7.77 4.65 12.67
CA VAL A 99 -7.22 4.19 11.38
C VAL A 99 -8.23 3.29 10.64
N VAL A 100 -8.89 2.37 11.34
CA VAL A 100 -9.92 1.51 10.75
C VAL A 100 -11.07 2.37 10.23
N LYS A 101 -11.59 3.31 11.03
CA LYS A 101 -12.68 4.21 10.62
C LYS A 101 -12.31 5.04 9.40
N ALA A 102 -11.17 5.74 9.43
CA ALA A 102 -10.72 6.55 8.30
C ALA A 102 -10.46 5.69 7.03
N SER A 103 -10.00 4.45 7.17
CA SER A 103 -9.85 3.54 6.02
C SER A 103 -11.19 3.13 5.42
N GLN A 104 -12.23 2.95 6.24
CA GLN A 104 -13.60 2.73 5.76
C GLN A 104 -14.11 3.97 5.02
N ASP A 105 -13.85 5.18 5.54
CA ASP A 105 -14.21 6.43 4.88
C ASP A 105 -13.55 6.54 3.50
N VAL A 106 -12.23 6.29 3.40
CA VAL A 106 -11.54 6.27 2.10
C VAL A 106 -12.15 5.23 1.16
N LYS A 107 -12.41 4.01 1.66
CA LYS A 107 -13.03 2.94 0.87
C LYS A 107 -14.39 3.37 0.29
N MET A 108 -15.24 3.98 1.11
CA MET A 108 -16.55 4.48 0.69
C MET A 108 -16.42 5.57 -0.39
N LEU A 109 -15.50 6.52 -0.20
CA LEU A 109 -15.26 7.58 -1.18
C LEU A 109 -14.71 7.04 -2.51
N GLU A 110 -13.80 6.06 -2.46
CA GLU A 110 -13.26 5.39 -3.66
C GLU A 110 -14.32 4.60 -4.41
N LEU A 111 -15.20 3.91 -3.68
CA LEU A 111 -16.34 3.21 -4.26
C LEU A 111 -17.29 4.17 -4.97
N LYS A 112 -17.60 5.31 -4.33
CA LYS A 112 -18.40 6.38 -4.93
C LYS A 112 -17.75 6.95 -6.18
N LEU A 113 -16.44 7.21 -6.15
CA LEU A 113 -15.72 7.74 -7.31
C LEU A 113 -15.75 6.74 -8.47
N ALA A 114 -15.50 5.46 -8.16
CA ALA A 114 -15.51 4.42 -9.18
C ALA A 114 -16.91 4.20 -9.77
N GLN A 115 -17.98 4.27 -8.96
CA GLN A 115 -19.36 4.28 -9.44
C GLN A 115 -19.63 5.45 -10.39
N ASN A 116 -19.29 6.67 -9.96
CA ASN A 116 -19.53 7.89 -10.72
C ASN A 116 -18.82 7.88 -12.10
N ILE A 117 -17.59 7.38 -12.15
CA ILE A 117 -16.80 7.33 -13.39
C ILE A 117 -17.16 6.12 -14.26
N ALA A 118 -17.35 4.95 -13.67
CA ALA A 118 -17.54 3.73 -14.44
C ALA A 118 -18.97 3.53 -14.95
N ILE A 119 -19.96 3.91 -14.13
CA ILE A 119 -21.37 3.59 -14.35
C ILE A 119 -22.17 4.85 -14.65
N ASP A 120 -22.08 5.88 -13.81
CA ASP A 120 -22.94 7.07 -13.93
C ASP A 120 -22.44 8.09 -14.97
N THR A 121 -21.22 7.88 -15.49
CA THR A 121 -20.62 8.66 -16.59
C THR A 121 -20.35 10.13 -16.26
N ASN A 122 -20.17 10.44 -14.98
CA ASN A 122 -19.88 11.80 -14.50
C ASN A 122 -18.54 12.32 -15.04
N THR A 123 -18.47 13.63 -15.27
CA THR A 123 -17.25 14.29 -15.76
C THR A 123 -16.18 14.37 -14.68
N ALA A 124 -14.90 14.45 -15.07
CA ALA A 124 -13.79 14.57 -14.14
C ALA A 124 -13.94 15.77 -13.21
N LYS A 125 -14.28 16.93 -13.79
CA LYS A 125 -14.45 18.19 -13.05
C LYS A 125 -15.50 18.06 -11.94
N SER A 126 -16.60 17.35 -12.20
CA SER A 126 -17.65 17.11 -11.19
C SER A 126 -17.19 16.21 -10.03
N GLN A 127 -16.05 15.53 -10.17
CA GLN A 127 -15.51 14.60 -9.19
C GLN A 127 -14.28 15.13 -8.45
N PHE A 128 -13.81 16.35 -8.75
CA PHE A 128 -12.59 16.89 -8.14
C PHE A 128 -12.70 16.99 -6.62
N GLU A 129 -13.82 17.48 -6.08
CA GLU A 129 -14.06 17.52 -4.63
C GLU A 129 -13.99 16.13 -3.98
N LEU A 130 -14.47 15.10 -4.67
CA LEU A 130 -14.40 13.72 -4.20
C LEU A 130 -12.95 13.20 -4.19
N VAL A 131 -12.17 13.52 -5.23
CA VAL A 131 -10.75 13.18 -5.31
C VAL A 131 -9.96 13.92 -4.22
N ASP A 132 -10.28 15.20 -3.97
CA ASP A 132 -9.68 16.00 -2.91
C ASP A 132 -9.98 15.43 -1.52
N ALA A 133 -11.23 15.04 -1.26
CA ALA A 133 -11.61 14.36 -0.03
C ALA A 133 -10.82 13.06 0.18
N ILE A 134 -10.69 12.21 -0.85
CA ILE A 134 -9.88 10.98 -0.79
C ILE A 134 -8.43 11.32 -0.46
N SER A 135 -7.84 12.30 -1.15
CA SER A 135 -6.46 12.70 -0.94
C SER A 135 -6.22 13.21 0.48
N LYS A 136 -7.16 14.01 1.01
CA LYS A 136 -7.11 14.53 2.37
C LYS A 136 -7.14 13.39 3.41
N VAL A 137 -8.13 12.50 3.33
CA VAL A 137 -8.26 11.41 4.32
C VAL A 137 -7.04 10.48 4.28
N ARG A 138 -6.54 10.11 3.09
CA ARG A 138 -5.31 9.28 2.95
C ARG A 138 -4.06 9.98 3.50
N THR A 139 -3.97 11.30 3.35
CA THR A 139 -2.89 12.11 3.93
C THR A 139 -2.97 12.12 5.45
N ASP A 140 -4.14 12.41 6.01
CA ASP A 140 -4.36 12.48 7.46
C ASP A 140 -4.11 11.12 8.11
N LEU A 141 -4.53 10.02 7.46
CA LEU A 141 -4.26 8.66 7.89
C LEU A 141 -2.75 8.32 7.87
N THR A 142 -2.00 8.83 6.89
CA THR A 142 -0.54 8.69 6.86
C THR A 142 0.14 9.51 7.97
N LYS A 143 -0.33 10.74 8.25
CA LYS A 143 0.15 11.56 9.37
C LYS A 143 -0.08 10.86 10.71
N ALA A 144 -1.23 10.22 10.90
CA ALA A 144 -1.51 9.39 12.09
C ALA A 144 -0.57 8.17 12.18
N HIS A 145 -0.25 7.53 11.04
CA HIS A 145 0.73 6.44 11.02
C HIS A 145 2.11 6.88 11.47
N LEU A 146 2.59 8.03 10.95
CA LEU A 146 3.88 8.60 11.30
C LEU A 146 3.97 8.93 12.80
N GLN A 147 2.88 9.44 13.38
CA GLN A 147 2.81 9.63 14.83
C GLN A 147 2.99 8.31 15.58
N CYS A 148 2.23 7.27 15.21
CA CYS A 148 2.36 5.94 15.82
C CYS A 148 3.77 5.35 15.67
N ILE A 149 4.43 5.56 14.53
CA ILE A 149 5.83 5.17 14.33
C ILE A 149 6.74 5.86 15.36
N ASN A 150 6.57 7.16 15.58
CA ASN A 150 7.40 7.90 16.54
C ASN A 150 7.11 7.51 17.98
N ASP A 151 5.82 7.35 18.33
CA ASP A 151 5.41 6.92 19.67
C ASP A 151 6.00 5.55 20.02
N VAL A 152 5.96 4.59 19.08
CA VAL A 152 6.59 3.27 19.29
C VAL A 152 8.10 3.37 19.36
N ARG A 153 8.72 4.19 18.51
CA ARG A 153 10.18 4.40 18.55
C ARG A 153 10.64 4.96 19.89
N ALA A 154 9.89 5.88 20.48
CA ALA A 154 10.21 6.47 21.79
C ALA A 154 10.15 5.45 22.94
N VAL A 155 9.40 4.35 22.77
CA VAL A 155 9.31 3.27 23.78
C VAL A 155 10.48 2.28 23.66
N LEU A 156 11.03 2.09 22.47
CA LEU A 156 12.09 1.12 22.21
C LEU A 156 13.46 1.72 22.51
N THR A 157 14.40 0.90 22.99
CA THR A 157 15.81 1.30 22.98
C THR A 157 16.33 1.36 21.54
N LYS A 158 17.46 2.04 21.34
CA LYS A 158 18.11 2.12 20.02
C LYS A 158 18.44 0.73 19.49
N GLU A 159 18.93 -0.16 20.34
CA GLU A 159 19.29 -1.55 20.01
C GLU A 159 18.06 -2.36 19.59
N GLN A 160 16.97 -2.26 20.36
CA GLN A 160 15.70 -2.92 20.05
C GLN A 160 15.14 -2.43 18.71
N TYR A 161 15.17 -1.12 18.47
CA TYR A 161 14.71 -0.53 17.23
C TYR A 161 15.55 -1.01 16.03
N GLN A 162 16.87 -1.05 16.15
CA GLN A 162 17.75 -1.58 15.09
C GLN A 162 17.52 -3.07 14.84
N LYS A 163 17.34 -3.87 15.90
CA LYS A 163 17.01 -5.30 15.78
C LYS A 163 15.68 -5.51 15.05
N MET A 164 14.67 -4.69 15.36
CA MET A 164 13.38 -4.70 14.67
C MET A 164 13.50 -4.41 13.18
N LEU A 165 14.26 -3.37 12.81
CA LEU A 165 14.45 -3.02 11.40
C LEU A 165 15.11 -4.16 10.61
N LYS A 166 16.08 -4.88 11.20
CA LYS A 166 16.76 -6.00 10.54
C LYS A 166 15.81 -7.13 10.12
N TYR A 167 14.87 -7.54 10.98
CA TYR A 167 13.91 -8.58 10.59
C TYR A 167 12.78 -8.04 9.72
N ALA A 168 12.42 -6.76 9.85
CA ALA A 168 11.41 -6.14 8.99
C ALA A 168 11.88 -6.04 7.52
N THR A 169 13.17 -5.82 7.28
CA THR A 169 13.73 -5.69 5.92
C THR A 169 14.11 -7.03 5.28
N LYS A 170 14.53 -8.05 6.05
CA LYS A 170 14.81 -9.40 5.52
C LYS A 170 13.59 -10.04 4.82
N LEU A 171 12.38 -9.77 5.30
CA LEU A 171 11.14 -10.20 4.63
C LEU A 171 10.83 -9.43 3.33
N ALA A 172 11.35 -8.22 3.18
CA ALA A 172 11.12 -7.39 1.99
C ALA A 172 12.02 -7.78 0.81
N GLN A 173 13.09 -8.54 1.04
CA GLN A 173 14.05 -8.97 0.00
C GLN A 173 13.56 -10.17 -0.84
N GLY A 174 12.40 -10.76 -0.51
CA GLY A 174 11.77 -11.82 -1.29
C GLY A 174 10.80 -11.26 -2.33
N LYS A 175 11.17 -11.38 -3.62
CA LYS A 175 10.46 -10.99 -4.86
C LYS A 175 10.79 -9.60 -5.36
N ASN A 176 11.51 -9.57 -6.48
CA ASN A 176 11.74 -8.41 -7.34
C ASN A 176 10.38 -7.89 -7.85
N LYS A 177 9.69 -7.09 -7.02
CA LYS A 177 8.41 -6.49 -7.42
C LYS A 177 8.74 -5.48 -8.51
N LYS A 178 8.20 -5.70 -9.71
CA LYS A 178 8.14 -4.69 -10.78
C LYS A 178 7.77 -3.36 -10.13
N PHE A 179 8.46 -2.29 -10.54
CA PHE A 179 8.19 -0.93 -10.11
C PHE A 179 6.68 -0.66 -10.11
N MET A 180 6.09 -0.66 -8.91
CA MET A 180 4.67 -0.44 -8.70
C MET A 180 4.54 0.77 -7.81
N ILE A 181 4.06 1.87 -8.39
CA ILE A 181 3.68 3.05 -7.64
C ILE A 181 2.17 2.94 -7.45
N ASP A 182 1.73 2.96 -6.20
CA ASP A 182 0.30 2.92 -5.93
C ASP A 182 -0.33 4.28 -6.21
N GLU A 183 -1.36 4.21 -7.05
CA GLU A 183 -2.21 5.33 -7.44
C GLU A 183 -3.05 5.80 -6.24
N LEU A 184 -3.53 7.04 -6.31
CA LEU A 184 -4.47 7.53 -5.29
C LEU A 184 -5.78 6.74 -5.33
N VAL A 185 -6.28 6.39 -6.53
CA VAL A 185 -7.44 5.52 -6.72
C VAL A 185 -7.21 4.62 -7.92
N LYS A 186 -7.62 3.35 -7.82
CA LYS A 186 -7.52 2.39 -8.93
C LYS A 186 -8.65 2.61 -9.93
N LEU A 187 -8.31 3.05 -11.14
CA LEU A 187 -9.27 3.27 -12.23
C LEU A 187 -9.16 2.20 -13.35
N PRO A 188 -10.12 2.10 -14.29
CA PRO A 188 -10.00 1.27 -15.49
C PRO A 188 -8.76 1.57 -16.33
N HIS A 189 -8.37 0.58 -17.14
CA HIS A 189 -7.34 0.77 -18.16
C HIS A 189 -7.82 0.19 -19.51
N PRO A 190 -8.76 0.89 -20.20
CA PRO A 190 -9.41 0.37 -21.40
C PRO A 190 -8.40 0.06 -22.51
N GLY A 191 -7.37 0.89 -22.69
CA GLY A 191 -6.31 0.65 -23.66
C GLY A 191 -5.58 -0.69 -23.50
N LYS A 192 -5.41 -1.18 -22.26
CA LYS A 192 -4.83 -2.51 -22.01
C LYS A 192 -5.77 -3.61 -22.49
N LEU A 193 -7.07 -3.48 -22.24
CA LEU A 193 -8.08 -4.46 -22.65
C LEU A 193 -8.21 -4.54 -24.18
N ILE A 194 -8.16 -3.39 -24.85
CA ILE A 194 -8.16 -3.30 -26.31
C ILE A 194 -6.88 -3.94 -26.88
N LYS A 195 -5.71 -3.67 -26.29
CA LYS A 195 -4.44 -4.28 -26.73
C LYS A 195 -4.47 -5.81 -26.59
N MET A 196 -5.13 -6.31 -25.55
CA MET A 196 -5.31 -7.75 -25.30
C MET A 196 -6.43 -8.40 -26.13
N GLY A 197 -7.11 -7.66 -27.01
CA GLY A 197 -8.23 -8.19 -27.79
C GLY A 197 -9.50 -8.48 -26.96
N LYS A 198 -9.54 -8.10 -25.68
CA LYS A 198 -10.70 -8.31 -24.80
C LYS A 198 -11.86 -7.38 -25.12
N VAL A 199 -11.56 -6.20 -25.67
CA VAL A 199 -12.56 -5.25 -26.17
C VAL A 199 -12.28 -4.99 -27.62
N ILE A 200 -13.21 -5.39 -28.49
CA ILE A 200 -13.06 -5.27 -29.94
C ILE A 200 -13.47 -3.86 -30.37
N VAL A 201 -12.53 -3.18 -31.04
CA VAL A 201 -12.70 -1.86 -31.66
C VAL A 201 -12.11 -1.93 -33.06
N ASP A 202 -12.60 -1.11 -33.98
CA ASP A 202 -12.03 -1.04 -35.33
C ASP A 202 -10.60 -0.43 -35.33
N LYS A 203 -9.90 -0.55 -36.46
CA LYS A 203 -8.51 -0.10 -36.61
C LYS A 203 -8.37 1.42 -36.44
N LYS A 204 -9.36 2.21 -36.85
CA LYS A 204 -9.36 3.68 -36.76
C LYS A 204 -9.49 4.11 -35.30
N LEU A 205 -10.47 3.58 -34.59
CA LEU A 205 -10.69 3.82 -33.16
C LEU A 205 -9.51 3.34 -32.31
N LYS A 206 -8.94 2.16 -32.60
CA LYS A 206 -7.72 1.67 -31.94
C LYS A 206 -6.54 2.64 -32.08
N LYS A 207 -6.33 3.18 -33.28
CA LYS A 207 -5.27 4.15 -33.57
C LYS A 207 -5.51 5.47 -32.83
N GLN A 208 -6.76 5.95 -32.81
CA GLN A 208 -7.15 7.16 -32.11
C GLN A 208 -6.92 7.03 -30.60
N ILE A 209 -7.47 5.99 -29.97
CA ILE A 209 -7.26 5.65 -28.56
C ILE A 209 -5.77 5.55 -28.22
N GLY A 210 -4.97 4.93 -29.08
CA GLY A 210 -3.53 4.82 -28.90
C GLY A 210 -2.83 6.18 -28.85
N LYS A 211 -3.24 7.13 -29.71
CA LYS A 211 -2.72 8.51 -29.70
C LYS A 211 -3.14 9.25 -28.43
N ASP A 212 -4.40 9.18 -28.05
CA ASP A 212 -4.94 9.94 -26.91
C ASP A 212 -4.38 9.43 -25.58
N VAL A 213 -4.25 8.10 -25.42
CA VAL A 213 -3.58 7.50 -24.25
C VAL A 213 -2.11 7.95 -24.18
N LYS A 214 -1.39 8.03 -25.31
CA LYS A 214 0.01 8.47 -25.31
C LYS A 214 0.17 9.92 -24.85
N LYS A 215 -0.78 10.81 -25.18
CA LYS A 215 -0.76 12.21 -24.77
C LYS A 215 -0.91 12.42 -23.27
N VAL A 216 -1.57 11.49 -22.56
CA VAL A 216 -1.82 11.62 -21.12
C VAL A 216 -0.90 10.71 -20.31
N TYR A 217 -0.79 9.44 -20.69
CA TYR A 217 -0.25 8.42 -19.81
C TYR A 217 1.26 8.53 -19.61
N ALA A 218 2.03 8.75 -20.68
CA ALA A 218 3.49 8.89 -20.57
C ALA A 218 3.94 10.26 -20.02
N PRO A 219 3.51 11.41 -20.58
CA PRO A 219 4.04 12.70 -20.17
C PRO A 219 3.40 13.25 -18.89
N ILE A 220 2.14 12.92 -18.57
CA ILE A 220 1.46 13.50 -17.41
C ILE A 220 1.41 12.49 -16.27
N PHE A 221 0.73 11.36 -16.50
CA PHE A 221 0.46 10.39 -15.44
C PHE A 221 1.74 9.73 -14.92
N GLN A 222 2.54 9.13 -15.80
CA GLN A 222 3.77 8.43 -15.39
C GLN A 222 4.80 9.38 -14.79
N GLU A 223 4.94 10.60 -15.32
CA GLU A 223 5.86 11.59 -14.77
C GLU A 223 5.50 11.96 -13.33
N LYS A 224 4.24 12.33 -13.10
CA LYS A 224 3.74 12.68 -11.76
C LYS A 224 3.85 11.51 -10.79
N MET A 225 3.50 10.30 -11.23
CA MET A 225 3.64 9.10 -10.40
C MET A 225 5.11 8.83 -10.05
N ARG A 226 6.04 8.93 -11.00
CA ARG A 226 7.49 8.78 -10.73
C ARG A 226 7.99 9.84 -9.76
N ALA A 227 7.55 11.09 -9.89
CA ALA A 227 7.87 12.15 -8.95
C ALA A 227 7.35 11.84 -7.54
N ALA A 228 6.09 11.39 -7.41
CA ALA A 228 5.51 10.98 -6.14
C ALA A 228 6.31 9.82 -5.50
N PHE A 229 6.70 8.82 -6.29
CA PHE A 229 7.49 7.69 -5.80
C PHE A 229 8.86 8.12 -5.23
N LYS A 230 9.55 9.05 -5.88
CA LYS A 230 10.82 9.59 -5.37
C LYS A 230 10.61 10.23 -3.98
N LEU A 231 9.54 10.99 -3.81
CA LEU A 231 9.17 11.60 -2.54
C LEU A 231 8.77 10.55 -1.49
N GLU A 232 8.04 9.49 -1.85
CA GLU A 232 7.73 8.41 -0.92
C GLU A 232 8.98 7.70 -0.40
N LYS A 233 9.99 7.50 -1.26
CA LYS A 233 11.29 6.97 -0.85
C LYS A 233 12.05 7.94 0.04
N GLN A 234 11.94 9.24 -0.20
CA GLN A 234 12.47 10.26 0.69
C GLN A 234 11.80 10.21 2.06
N VAL A 235 10.46 10.14 2.11
CA VAL A 235 9.68 9.97 3.35
C VAL A 235 10.15 8.73 4.10
N GLN A 236 10.25 7.57 3.44
CA GLN A 236 10.75 6.34 4.04
C GLN A 236 12.10 6.54 4.73
N ARG A 237 13.08 7.13 4.02
CA ARG A 237 14.43 7.38 4.55
C ARG A 237 14.39 8.35 5.74
N MET A 238 13.64 9.45 5.62
CA MET A 238 13.54 10.45 6.68
C MET A 238 12.88 9.88 7.94
N VAL A 239 11.83 9.07 7.77
CA VAL A 239 11.18 8.37 8.89
C VAL A 239 12.16 7.45 9.59
N THR A 240 12.99 6.69 8.87
CA THR A 240 14.01 5.85 9.52
C THR A 240 15.05 6.63 10.33
N LYS A 241 15.24 7.92 10.01
CA LYS A 241 16.14 8.86 10.70
C LYS A 241 15.49 9.62 11.86
N GLY A 242 14.26 9.31 12.26
CA GLY A 242 13.62 10.00 13.38
C GLY A 242 12.64 11.11 13.01
N LYS A 243 12.48 11.44 11.73
CA LYS A 243 11.66 12.58 11.31
C LYS A 243 10.16 12.37 11.60
N THR A 244 9.53 13.45 12.05
CA THR A 244 8.14 13.47 12.51
C THR A 244 7.15 13.76 11.39
N LYS A 245 5.85 13.65 11.70
CA LYS A 245 4.80 14.07 10.75
C LYS A 245 4.91 15.57 10.39
N ASP A 246 5.40 16.39 11.32
CA ASP A 246 5.50 17.84 11.13
C ASP A 246 6.71 18.17 10.25
N ASP A 247 7.86 17.49 10.44
CA ASP A 247 9.01 17.56 9.53
C ASP A 247 8.67 17.15 8.08
N LEU A 248 7.64 16.31 7.91
CA LEU A 248 7.29 15.66 6.64
C LEU A 248 6.06 16.27 5.98
N LYS A 249 5.42 17.26 6.60
CA LYS A 249 4.13 17.83 6.16
C LYS A 249 4.18 18.24 4.68
N ASP A 250 5.15 19.06 4.30
CA ASP A 250 5.23 19.60 2.93
C ASP A 250 5.51 18.51 1.89
N ILE A 251 6.29 17.49 2.26
CA ILE A 251 6.57 16.35 1.37
C ILE A 251 5.30 15.52 1.17
N LEU A 252 4.54 15.27 2.24
CA LEU A 252 3.27 14.54 2.17
C LEU A 252 2.23 15.30 1.35
N ASP A 253 2.12 16.62 1.55
CA ASP A 253 1.19 17.47 0.82
C ASP A 253 1.58 17.51 -0.69
N LYS A 254 2.88 17.50 -1.01
CA LYS A 254 3.37 17.38 -2.39
C LYS A 254 3.09 16.00 -3.01
N ILE A 255 3.25 14.90 -2.27
CA ILE A 255 2.86 13.56 -2.73
C ILE A 255 1.36 13.51 -3.03
N SER A 256 0.54 14.02 -2.11
CA SER A 256 -0.92 14.13 -2.23
C SER A 256 -1.30 14.89 -3.50
N LYS A 257 -0.75 16.10 -3.71
CA LYS A 257 -0.95 16.90 -4.92
C LYS A 257 -0.56 16.15 -6.20
N LEU A 258 0.63 15.54 -6.25
CA LEU A 258 1.10 14.82 -7.45
C LEU A 258 0.19 13.64 -7.81
N LYS A 259 -0.23 12.84 -6.81
CA LYS A 259 -1.12 11.69 -7.07
C LYS A 259 -2.52 12.15 -7.46
N ARG A 260 -3.04 13.23 -6.85
CA ARG A 260 -4.32 13.84 -7.25
C ARG A 260 -4.27 14.32 -8.70
N ASP A 261 -3.28 15.13 -9.05
CA ASP A 261 -3.15 15.66 -10.41
C ASP A 261 -3.00 14.53 -11.44
N ALA A 262 -2.28 13.45 -11.09
CA ALA A 262 -2.19 12.25 -11.92
C ALA A 262 -3.56 11.60 -12.11
N ILE A 263 -4.34 11.39 -11.03
CA ILE A 263 -5.68 10.83 -11.14
C ILE A 263 -6.62 11.71 -11.97
N ASN A 264 -6.62 13.03 -11.77
CA ASN A 264 -7.45 13.94 -12.55
C ASN A 264 -7.19 13.78 -14.06
N SER A 265 -5.91 13.79 -14.47
CA SER A 265 -5.55 13.58 -15.88
C SER A 265 -6.03 12.24 -16.43
N ARG A 266 -6.04 11.20 -15.59
CA ARG A 266 -6.52 9.87 -15.98
C ARG A 266 -8.04 9.83 -16.10
N ILE A 267 -8.78 10.52 -15.23
CA ILE A 267 -10.24 10.61 -15.34
C ILE A 267 -10.61 11.33 -16.65
N ASP A 268 -9.92 12.42 -17.00
CA ASP A 268 -10.11 13.11 -18.28
C ASP A 268 -9.90 12.18 -19.48
N ALA A 269 -8.81 11.40 -19.46
CA ALA A 269 -8.55 10.40 -20.49
C ALA A 269 -9.65 9.33 -20.57
N LEU A 270 -10.14 8.83 -19.44
CA LEU A 270 -11.21 7.83 -19.40
C LEU A 270 -12.52 8.37 -19.96
N ASN A 271 -12.89 9.59 -19.61
CA ASN A 271 -14.09 10.25 -20.13
C ASN A 271 -13.99 10.47 -21.65
N HIS A 272 -12.82 10.89 -22.13
CA HIS A 272 -12.59 11.02 -23.57
C HIS A 272 -12.72 9.67 -24.29
N MET A 273 -12.10 8.61 -23.75
CA MET A 273 -12.22 7.27 -24.31
C MET A 273 -13.66 6.76 -24.31
N GLN A 274 -14.42 7.03 -23.24
CA GLN A 274 -15.81 6.65 -23.14
C GLN A 274 -16.66 7.29 -24.24
N LYS A 275 -16.43 8.56 -24.57
CA LYS A 275 -17.13 9.27 -25.67
C LYS A 275 -16.85 8.66 -27.05
N LEU A 276 -15.66 8.09 -27.24
CA LEU A 276 -15.27 7.46 -28.51
C LEU A 276 -15.81 6.03 -28.67
N MET A 277 -16.20 5.38 -27.57
CA MET A 277 -16.61 3.98 -27.55
C MET A 277 -18.13 3.85 -27.54
N THR A 278 -18.66 2.80 -28.15
CA THR A 278 -20.09 2.50 -28.03
C THR A 278 -20.44 2.08 -26.60
N LYS A 279 -21.71 2.25 -26.21
CA LYS A 279 -22.22 1.75 -24.91
C LYS A 279 -21.90 0.27 -24.69
N LYS A 280 -21.95 -0.57 -25.74
CA LYS A 280 -21.61 -2.01 -25.68
C LYS A 280 -20.13 -2.23 -25.38
N GLN A 281 -19.24 -1.50 -26.05
CA GLN A 281 -17.79 -1.58 -25.82
C GLN A 281 -17.43 -1.09 -24.41
N TRP A 282 -18.04 -0.01 -23.92
CA TRP A 282 -17.78 0.48 -22.57
C TRP A 282 -18.28 -0.49 -21.50
N LYS A 283 -19.46 -1.11 -21.71
CA LYS A 283 -19.93 -2.22 -20.85
C LYS A 283 -18.94 -3.39 -20.81
N GLN A 284 -18.28 -3.73 -21.93
CA GLN A 284 -17.21 -4.75 -21.93
C GLN A 284 -15.97 -4.29 -21.16
N VAL A 285 -15.54 -3.04 -21.32
CA VAL A 285 -14.45 -2.45 -20.52
C VAL A 285 -14.75 -2.61 -19.03
N ASN A 286 -15.95 -2.24 -18.61
CA ASN A 286 -16.39 -2.41 -17.23
C ASN A 286 -16.38 -3.88 -16.81
N LYS A 287 -16.96 -4.79 -17.61
CA LYS A 287 -16.98 -6.24 -17.32
C LYS A 287 -15.58 -6.85 -17.16
N PHE A 288 -14.60 -6.42 -17.96
CA PHE A 288 -13.23 -6.95 -17.86
C PHE A 288 -12.36 -6.21 -16.83
N THR A 289 -12.73 -4.99 -16.49
CA THR A 289 -12.06 -4.24 -15.43
C THR A 289 -12.57 -4.68 -14.06
N TYR A 290 -13.83 -5.05 -13.97
CA TYR A 290 -14.52 -5.22 -12.70
C TYR A 290 -15.08 -6.64 -12.65
N LYS A 291 -14.59 -7.43 -11.69
CA LYS A 291 -15.20 -8.73 -11.41
C LYS A 291 -16.59 -8.45 -10.85
N LYS A 292 -17.64 -9.00 -11.48
CA LYS A 292 -18.86 -9.27 -10.76
C LYS A 292 -18.59 -10.36 -9.74
#